data_AF-A0A7W0UKS3-F1
#
_entry.id   AF-A0A7W0UKS3-F1
#
_cell.length_a   1.000
_cell.length_b   1.000
_cell.length_c   1.000
_cell.angle_alpha   90.00
_cell.angle_beta   90.00
_cell.angle_gamma   90.00
#
_symmetry.space_group_name_H-M   'P 1'
#
loop_
_entity.id
_entity.type
_entity.pdbx_description
1 polymer ?
#
loop_
_entity_poly.entity_id
_entity_poly.type
_entity_poly.pdbx_seq_one_letter_code
_entity_poly.pdbx_strand_id
1 'polypeptide(L)' 'MRAAGRQALLDLSIGDRRFGYPLEMVVRAAQAGWCIRETNVDYFRRAGRSKVTSTARGTALAIADMARVLQ' A
#
# COMPACT_ATOMS: atom_id res chain seq x y z
N MET A 1 7.78 -0.61 5.81
CA MET A 1 7.28 0.66 6.39
C MET A 1 7.29 1.70 5.27
N ARG A 2 6.46 2.75 5.32
CA ARG A 2 6.49 3.89 4.39
C ARG A 2 6.31 5.16 5.21
N ALA A 3 6.99 6.25 4.82
CA ALA A 3 6.91 7.53 5.50
C ALA A 3 6.98 8.67 4.48
N ALA A 4 6.21 9.72 4.73
CA ALA A 4 6.21 10.97 3.97
C ALA A 4 5.62 12.07 4.84
N GLY A 5 5.76 13.33 4.42
CA GLY A 5 5.16 14.47 5.12
C GLY A 5 3.64 14.33 5.22
N ARG A 6 3.07 14.64 6.39
CA ARG A 6 1.63 14.47 6.64
C ARG A 6 0.76 15.21 5.62
N GLN A 7 1.04 16.50 5.40
CA GLN A 7 0.22 17.31 4.50
C GLN A 7 0.27 16.76 3.07
N ALA A 8 1.47 16.46 2.59
CA ALA A 8 1.68 15.86 1.29
C ALA A 8 0.89 14.54 1.13
N LEU A 9 0.86 13.67 2.15
CA LEU A 9 0.05 12.44 2.13
C LEU A 9 -1.46 12.68 2.10
N LEU A 10 -1.93 13.72 2.79
CA LEU A 10 -3.34 14.11 2.75
C LEU A 10 -3.72 14.66 1.38
N ASP A 11 -2.84 15.44 0.76
CA ASP A 11 -3.07 16.05 -0.55
C ASP A 11 -3.18 14.99 -1.67
N LEU A 12 -2.55 13.81 -1.50
CA LEU A 12 -2.75 12.66 -2.40
C LEU A 12 -4.20 12.14 -2.41
N SER A 13 -5.04 12.51 -1.44
CA SER A 13 -6.47 12.17 -1.39
C SER A 13 -6.77 10.67 -1.52
N ILE A 14 -5.93 9.82 -0.90
CA ILE A 14 -6.02 8.35 -0.97
C ILE A 14 -7.37 7.88 -0.41
N GLY A 15 -8.11 7.10 -1.19
CA GLY A 15 -9.49 6.72 -0.87
C GLY A 15 -9.64 5.30 -0.33
N ASP A 16 -8.82 4.36 -0.78
CA ASP A 16 -8.90 2.96 -0.38
C ASP A 16 -8.54 2.80 1.11
N ARG A 17 -9.35 2.04 1.85
CA ARG A 17 -9.15 1.78 3.29
C ARG A 17 -8.83 0.31 3.59
N ARG A 18 -8.52 -0.46 2.56
CA ARG A 18 -8.31 -1.91 2.58
C ARG A 18 -6.94 -2.23 1.99
N PHE A 19 -6.86 -3.21 1.08
CA PHE A 19 -5.61 -3.69 0.52
C PHE A 19 -5.08 -2.83 -0.63
N GLY A 20 -5.89 -1.92 -1.19
CA GLY A 20 -5.50 -1.01 -2.26
C GLY A 20 -4.70 0.19 -1.77
N TYR A 21 -4.91 0.63 -0.53
CA TYR A 21 -4.25 1.81 0.07
C TYR A 21 -2.74 1.90 -0.21
N PRO A 22 -1.93 0.84 0.01
CA PRO A 22 -0.49 0.93 -0.21
C PRO A 22 -0.09 1.15 -1.67
N LEU A 23 -0.88 0.60 -2.60
CA LEU A 23 -0.64 0.73 -4.04
C LEU A 23 -1.09 2.11 -4.52
N GLU A 24 -2.29 2.53 -4.10
CA GLU A 24 -2.86 3.84 -4.43
C GLU A 24 -1.94 4.98 -3.96
N MET A 25 -1.38 4.87 -2.76
CA MET A 25 -0.39 5.82 -2.25
C MET A 25 0.79 5.99 -3.22
N VAL A 26 1.42 4.89 -3.65
CA VAL A 26 2.63 4.94 -4.47
C VAL A 26 2.32 5.42 -5.88
N VAL A 27 1.21 4.96 -6.48
CA VAL A 27 0.77 5.39 -7.81
C VAL A 27 0.49 6.88 -7.83
N ARG A 28 -0.30 7.39 -6.87
CA ARG A 28 -0.62 8.81 -6.79
C ARG A 28 0.60 9.67 -6.46
N ALA A 29 1.49 9.21 -5.58
CA ALA A 29 2.76 9.91 -5.31
C ALA A 29 3.63 10.02 -6.57
N ALA A 30 3.73 8.95 -7.35
CA ALA A 30 4.45 8.97 -8.62
C ALA A 30 3.79 9.92 -9.64
N GLN A 31 2.47 9.90 -9.76
CA GLN A 31 1.71 10.83 -10.61
C GLN A 31 1.87 12.30 -10.16
N ALA A 32 1.99 12.54 -8.85
CA ALA A 32 2.28 13.86 -8.28
C ALA A 32 3.76 14.29 -8.40
N GLY A 33 4.59 13.50 -9.09
CA GLY A 33 6.00 13.82 -9.35
C GLY A 33 6.90 13.67 -8.12
N TRP A 34 6.49 12.91 -7.11
CA TRP A 34 7.31 12.72 -5.92
C TRP A 34 8.57 11.90 -6.24
N CYS A 35 9.67 12.26 -5.59
CA CYS A 35 10.86 11.44 -5.60
C CYS A 35 10.73 10.34 -4.53
N ILE A 36 10.59 9.09 -4.97
CA ILE A 36 10.47 7.92 -4.09
C ILE A 36 11.84 7.26 -3.96
N ARG A 37 12.27 6.98 -2.73
CA ARG A 37 13.52 6.29 -2.40
C ARG A 37 13.22 5.02 -1.63
N GLU A 38 13.91 3.94 -1.98
CA GLU A 38 13.92 2.73 -1.16
C GLU A 38 14.99 2.86 -0.08
N THR A 39 14.70 2.35 1.11
CA THR A 39 15.61 2.36 2.25
C THR A 39 15.57 1.01 2.92
N ASN A 40 16.73 0.45 3.19
CA ASN A 40 16.85 -0.82 3.91
C ASN A 40 16.33 -0.64 5.34
N VAL A 41 15.47 -1.56 5.77
CA VAL A 41 14.92 -1.60 7.12
C VAL A 41 15.01 -3.04 7.59
N ASP A 42 15.50 -3.26 8.80
CA ASP A 42 15.54 -4.58 9.41
C ASP A 42 14.13 -5.16 9.52
N TYR A 43 13.96 -6.38 9.03
CA TYR A 43 12.69 -7.09 9.08
C TYR A 43 12.73 -8.17 10.15
N PHE A 44 11.91 -8.01 11.18
CA PHE A 44 11.77 -9.03 12.22
C PHE A 44 11.04 -10.26 11.70
N ARG A 45 11.38 -11.42 12.29
CA ARG A 45 10.65 -12.67 12.01
C ARG A 45 9.15 -12.47 12.25
N ARG A 46 8.34 -12.90 11.28
CA ARG A 46 6.88 -12.85 11.39
C ARG A 46 6.38 -13.72 12.53
N ALA A 47 5.54 -13.16 13.39
CA ALA A 47 4.74 -13.93 14.34
C ALA A 47 3.32 -14.18 13.77
N GLY A 48 2.83 -15.42 13.89
CA GLY A 48 1.47 -15.81 13.51
C GLY A 48 1.22 -15.93 12.01
N ARG A 49 -0.07 -15.96 11.61
CA ARG A 49 -0.51 -16.15 10.22
C ARG A 49 -0.71 -14.83 9.49
N SER A 50 -0.60 -14.89 8.17
CA SER A 50 -0.86 -13.77 7.27
C SER A 50 -2.34 -13.38 7.30
N LYS A 51 -2.65 -12.09 7.18
CA LYS A 51 -4.03 -11.59 7.11
C LYS A 51 -4.56 -11.64 5.67
N VAL A 52 -3.67 -11.83 4.70
CA VAL A 52 -3.95 -11.82 3.27
C VAL A 52 -3.78 -13.23 2.71
N THR A 53 -2.54 -13.72 2.73
CA THR A 53 -2.14 -14.95 2.00
C THR A 53 -2.47 -16.26 2.70
N SER A 54 -3.05 -16.25 3.90
CA SER A 54 -3.38 -17.50 4.59
C SER A 54 -4.71 -18.12 4.17
N THR A 55 -5.50 -17.42 3.35
CA THR A 55 -6.79 -17.92 2.85
C THR A 55 -7.00 -17.49 1.41
N ALA A 56 -7.70 -18.31 0.62
CA ALA A 56 -8.06 -17.96 -0.75
C ALA A 56 -8.91 -16.67 -0.82
N ARG A 57 -9.85 -16.52 0.12
CA ARG A 57 -10.69 -15.30 0.22
C ARG A 57 -9.87 -14.05 0.49
N GLY A 58 -8.92 -14.10 1.42
CA GLY A 58 -8.04 -12.97 1.74
C GLY A 58 -7.19 -12.55 0.53
N THR A 59 -6.65 -13.52 -0.21
CA THR A 59 -5.92 -13.28 -1.45
C THR A 59 -6.83 -12.65 -2.52
N ALA A 60 -8.03 -13.21 -2.75
CA ALA A 60 -8.96 -12.69 -3.75
C ALA A 60 -9.40 -11.25 -3.46
N LEU A 61 -9.68 -10.92 -2.19
CA LEU A 61 -10.01 -9.56 -1.78
C LEU A 61 -8.85 -8.58 -2.02
N ALA A 62 -7.62 -8.98 -1.69
CA ALA A 62 -6.45 -8.15 -1.93
C ALA A 62 -6.22 -7.87 -3.42
N ILE A 63 -6.38 -8.89 -4.27
CA ILE A 63 -6.30 -8.73 -5.73
C ILE A 63 -7.38 -7.77 -6.24
N ALA A 64 -8.63 -7.96 -5.81
CA ALA A 64 -9.73 -7.10 -6.26
C ALA A 64 -9.55 -5.64 -5.85
N ASP A 65 -9.10 -5.37 -4.62
CA ASP A 65 -8.84 -4.01 -4.15
C ASP A 65 -7.66 -3.37 -4.91
N MET A 66 -6.56 -4.10 -5.14
CA MET A 66 -5.42 -3.61 -5.91
C MET A 66 -5.76 -3.40 -7.39
N ALA A 67 -6.57 -4.27 -7.99
CA ALA A 67 -6.99 -4.14 -9.38
C ALA A 67 -7.78 -2.84 -9.62
N ARG A 68 -8.66 -2.44 -8.69
CA ARG A 68 -9.40 -1.17 -8.79
C ARG A 68 -8.51 0.08 -8.79
N VAL A 69 -7.31 -0.01 -8.24
CA VAL A 69 -6.34 1.11 -8.24
C VAL A 69 -5.64 1.25 -9.58
N LEU A 70 -5.51 0.16 -10.33
CA LEU A 70 -4.77 0.11 -11.60
C LEU A 70 -5.66 0.26 -12.85
N GLN A 71 -6.98 0.33 -12.67
CA GLN A 71 -7.96 0.61 -13.72
C GLN A 71 -8.10 2.12 -13.93
#